data_AF-A0A933HIP7-F1
#
_entry.id   AF-A0A933HIP7-F1
#
_cell.length_a   1.000
_cell.length_b   1.000
_cell.length_c   1.000
_cell.angle_alpha   90.00
_cell.angle_beta   90.00
_cell.angle_gamma   90.00
#
_symmetry.space_group_name_H-M   'P 1'
#
loop_
_entity.id
_entity.type
_entity.pdbx_description
1 polymer ?
#
loop_
_entity_poly.entity_id
_entity_poly.type
_entity_poly.pdbx_seq_one_letter_code
_entity_poly.pdbx_strand_id
1 'polypeptide(L)'
;MWPSTAHADLAGCSSATGGVSSTGHGRTIQGKIGATNYNLWAGVIMVDLTGTPNDVQSFCIDLTHRISIGDCFNTGAALTGNLAKTIYYYPPDNTLSDDENAARQAVVWYYSDTFVPTSPSAVVTRFNAIIADLSTKPAPPSSNPPSMTATPPSASRNVNETQSFTLTVTQDGAPLAGQGVNLSLSGVGTLSTSTVTTDLNGQATFTVTSSVAGTSDINASFSYSLPKGTQFDPVIADRQKLVLGETTTGNVVVDPTVEWTTPTAVTLAAFDARVKGKNVNLRWETANELQVNGFHVWRKAGKGAWEKINRQLIPATNVGTIMGAKYKFTDKSVKQGKTYAYKLEVVGANGTVEWSQVETVKLSAAP
;
A
#
# COMPACT_ATOMS: atom_id res chain seq x y z
N MET A 1 -6.20 16.71 31.99
CA MET A 1 -6.68 15.96 33.17
C MET A 1 -6.72 14.50 32.73
N TRP A 2 -5.83 13.66 33.25
CA TRP A 2 -5.74 12.24 32.87
C TRP A 2 -6.71 11.41 33.74
N PRO A 3 -7.53 10.52 33.15
CA PRO A 3 -8.16 9.43 33.90
C PRO A 3 -7.16 8.28 34.13
N SER A 4 -7.43 7.47 35.14
CA SER A 4 -6.62 6.38 35.69
C SER A 4 -6.06 5.34 34.69
N THR A 5 -4.94 4.73 35.12
CA THR A 5 -4.20 3.47 34.78
C THR A 5 -4.86 2.31 33.99
N ALA A 6 -5.86 2.55 33.14
CA ALA A 6 -6.41 1.51 32.28
C ALA A 6 -5.60 1.42 30.98
N HIS A 7 -5.05 0.24 30.68
CA HIS A 7 -4.51 -0.09 29.35
C HIS A 7 -5.64 0.04 28.32
N ALA A 8 -5.43 0.84 27.26
CA ALA A 8 -6.42 0.98 26.21
C ALA A 8 -6.38 -0.13 25.15
N ASP A 9 -7.56 -0.43 24.60
CA ASP A 9 -7.70 -1.18 23.35
C ASP A 9 -7.35 -0.25 22.18
N LEU A 10 -6.31 -0.62 21.42
CA LEU A 10 -5.77 0.15 20.29
C LEU A 10 -6.25 -0.37 18.94
N ALA A 11 -7.36 -1.11 18.88
CA ALA A 11 -7.96 -1.60 17.62
C ALA A 11 -8.18 -0.49 16.56
N GLY A 12 -8.26 0.79 16.95
CA GLY A 12 -8.36 1.94 16.05
C GLY A 12 -7.03 2.45 15.44
N CYS A 13 -5.88 1.94 15.88
CA CYS A 13 -4.55 2.35 15.39
C CYS A 13 -3.96 1.38 14.34
N SER A 14 -4.79 0.58 13.66
CA SER A 14 -4.35 -0.55 12.80
C SER A 14 -3.46 -0.17 11.60
N SER A 15 -3.44 1.10 11.19
CA SER A 15 -2.54 1.64 10.16
C SER A 15 -1.43 2.55 10.70
N ALA A 16 -1.34 2.70 12.03
CA ALA A 16 -0.38 3.56 12.71
C ALA A 16 0.79 2.75 13.28
N THR A 17 1.89 3.40 13.66
CA THR A 17 3.02 2.75 14.32
C THR A 17 2.66 2.26 15.73
N GLY A 18 1.77 2.97 16.43
CA GLY A 18 1.35 2.60 17.78
C GLY A 18 0.38 3.61 18.39
N GLY A 19 0.07 3.43 19.67
CA GLY A 19 -0.79 4.34 20.41
C GLY A 19 -0.45 4.42 21.90
N VAL A 20 -0.89 5.50 22.54
CA VAL A 20 -0.68 5.69 23.99
C VAL A 20 -1.52 4.66 24.75
N SER A 21 -0.86 3.80 25.50
CA SER A 21 -1.50 2.71 26.25
C SER A 21 -1.82 3.13 27.68
N SER A 22 -0.90 3.83 28.34
CA SER A 22 -1.00 4.22 29.75
C SER A 22 0.02 5.32 30.12
N THR A 23 0.07 5.68 31.40
CA THR A 23 1.10 6.54 31.99
C THR A 23 1.89 5.78 33.04
N GLY A 24 3.20 6.05 33.11
CA GLY A 24 4.10 5.53 34.13
C GLY A 24 4.34 6.51 35.30
N HIS A 25 5.55 6.45 35.84
CA HIS A 25 6.04 7.29 36.93
C HIS A 25 6.15 8.75 36.51
N GLY A 26 5.63 9.61 37.38
CA GLY A 26 5.49 11.02 37.11
C GLY A 26 4.58 11.72 38.11
N ARG A 27 4.60 13.04 38.09
CA ARG A 27 3.77 13.84 39.00
C ARG A 27 3.32 15.15 38.40
N THR A 28 2.32 15.74 39.02
CA THR A 28 1.90 17.11 38.72
C THR A 28 2.97 18.10 39.15
N ILE A 29 3.36 18.97 38.22
CA ILE A 29 4.30 20.07 38.43
C ILE A 29 3.66 21.38 38.02
N GLN A 30 4.13 22.48 38.61
CA GLN A 30 3.80 23.83 38.20
C GLN A 30 4.99 24.43 37.47
N GLY A 31 4.73 25.28 36.47
CA GLY A 31 5.77 26.01 35.78
C GLY A 31 5.21 27.07 34.85
N LYS A 32 6.08 27.64 34.02
CA LYS A 32 5.73 28.77 33.13
C LYS A 32 6.24 28.56 31.72
N ILE A 33 5.48 29.06 30.75
CA ILE A 33 5.96 29.40 29.40
C ILE A 33 5.73 30.91 29.23
N GLY A 34 6.82 31.68 29.15
CA GLY A 34 6.74 33.14 29.22
C GLY A 34 6.01 33.62 30.49
N ALA A 35 4.90 34.33 30.32
CA ALA A 35 4.08 34.84 31.42
C ALA A 35 2.96 33.87 31.87
N THR A 36 2.69 32.81 31.11
CA THR A 36 1.56 31.89 31.35
C THR A 36 1.96 30.82 32.35
N ASN A 37 1.15 30.62 33.40
CA ASN A 37 1.34 29.55 34.37
C ASN A 37 0.65 28.27 33.91
N TYR A 38 1.30 27.14 34.13
CA TYR A 38 0.73 25.82 33.88
C TYR A 38 0.80 24.94 35.14
N ASN A 39 -0.17 24.04 35.26
CA ASN A 39 -0.23 23.01 36.30
C ASN A 39 -0.60 21.68 35.61
N LEU A 40 0.39 20.81 35.42
CA LEU A 40 0.26 19.67 34.52
C LEU A 40 1.06 18.47 35.01
N TRP A 41 0.67 17.29 34.56
CA TRP A 41 1.35 16.04 34.89
C TRP A 41 2.57 15.85 33.99
N ALA A 42 3.72 15.56 34.59
CA ALA A 42 5.00 15.33 33.94
C ALA A 42 5.55 13.96 34.32
N GLY A 43 5.86 13.12 33.33
CA GLY A 43 6.35 11.76 33.57
C GLY A 43 6.38 10.91 32.32
N VAL A 44 6.59 9.61 32.52
CA VAL A 44 6.72 8.62 31.45
C VAL A 44 5.36 8.31 30.82
N ILE A 45 5.27 8.39 29.50
CA ILE A 45 4.10 7.97 28.74
C ILE A 45 4.41 6.60 28.13
N MET A 46 3.53 5.62 28.33
CA MET A 46 3.70 4.29 27.76
C MET A 46 3.00 4.24 26.40
N VAL A 47 3.68 3.67 25.41
CA VAL A 47 3.20 3.54 24.03
C VAL A 47 3.26 2.08 23.65
N ASP A 48 2.13 1.52 23.23
CA ASP A 48 2.08 0.19 22.61
C ASP A 48 2.41 0.35 21.12
N LEU A 49 3.52 -0.24 20.68
CA LEU A 49 3.92 -0.25 19.28
C LEU A 49 3.44 -1.54 18.62
N THR A 50 2.84 -1.38 17.44
CA THR A 50 2.34 -2.51 16.66
C THR A 50 3.46 -3.51 16.36
N GLY A 51 3.26 -4.76 16.75
CA GLY A 51 4.22 -5.84 16.54
C GLY A 51 5.31 -5.93 17.61
N THR A 52 5.24 -5.14 18.69
CA THR A 52 6.10 -5.31 19.87
C THR A 52 5.34 -6.03 21.00
N PRO A 53 6.02 -6.87 21.82
CA PRO A 53 5.33 -7.63 22.86
C PRO A 53 5.05 -6.83 24.14
N ASN A 54 5.70 -5.67 24.31
CA ASN A 54 5.58 -4.83 25.50
C ASN A 54 5.57 -3.36 25.09
N ASP A 55 4.89 -2.54 25.90
CA ASP A 55 4.91 -1.09 25.77
C ASP A 55 6.34 -0.54 25.85
N VAL A 56 6.58 0.52 25.07
CA VAL A 56 7.79 1.32 25.12
C VAL A 56 7.57 2.61 25.88
N GLN A 57 8.66 3.15 26.42
CA GLN A 57 8.63 4.36 27.22
C GLN A 57 8.87 5.60 26.36
N SER A 58 8.08 6.64 26.61
CA SER A 58 8.11 7.88 25.86
C SER A 58 8.03 9.10 26.78
N PHE A 59 8.55 10.23 26.27
CA PHE A 59 8.22 11.56 26.80
C PHE A 59 7.40 12.36 25.80
N CYS A 60 6.69 13.36 26.30
CA CYS A 60 6.04 14.38 25.49
C CYS A 60 7.06 15.45 25.06
N ILE A 61 7.04 15.83 23.78
CA ILE A 61 7.91 16.89 23.23
C ILE A 61 7.12 18.09 22.70
N ASP A 62 5.83 18.18 23.06
CA ASP A 62 4.92 19.24 22.63
C ASP A 62 3.91 19.51 23.74
N LEU A 63 4.28 20.40 24.65
CA LEU A 63 3.48 20.69 25.84
C LEU A 63 2.17 21.43 25.52
N THR A 64 2.12 22.14 24.39
CA THR A 64 1.02 23.06 24.07
C THR A 64 -0.22 22.38 23.52
N HIS A 65 -0.08 21.12 23.08
CA HIS A 65 -1.20 20.31 22.63
C HIS A 65 -1.69 19.34 23.70
N ARG A 66 -2.79 18.64 23.42
CA ARG A 66 -3.42 17.68 24.33
C ARG A 66 -3.06 16.26 23.93
N ILE A 67 -2.89 15.38 24.90
CA ILE A 67 -2.72 13.95 24.69
C ILE A 67 -3.76 13.19 25.51
N SER A 68 -4.10 11.99 25.05
CA SER A 68 -5.05 11.10 25.69
C SER A 68 -4.61 9.66 25.45
N ILE A 69 -4.92 8.79 26.41
CA ILE A 69 -4.83 7.35 26.21
C ILE A 69 -5.66 6.98 24.96
N GLY A 70 -5.10 6.17 24.07
CA GLY A 70 -5.68 5.78 22.78
C GLY A 70 -5.33 6.70 21.60
N ASP A 71 -4.60 7.80 21.81
CA ASP A 71 -4.11 8.61 20.68
C ASP A 71 -3.10 7.79 19.86
N CYS A 72 -3.28 7.74 18.53
CA CYS A 72 -2.44 6.98 17.61
C CYS A 72 -1.31 7.83 16.99
N PHE A 73 -0.18 7.20 16.68
CA PHE A 73 1.04 7.85 16.23
C PHE A 73 1.71 7.11 15.07
N ASN A 74 2.34 7.88 14.18
CA ASN A 74 3.26 7.40 13.16
C ASN A 74 4.70 7.77 13.53
N THR A 75 5.68 6.96 13.14
CA THR A 75 7.09 7.35 13.25
C THR A 75 7.36 8.64 12.49
N GLY A 76 7.94 9.61 13.17
CA GLY A 76 8.42 10.88 12.63
C GLY A 76 9.95 10.91 12.49
N ALA A 77 10.49 12.10 12.29
CA ALA A 77 11.94 12.32 12.20
C ALA A 77 12.65 12.12 13.55
N ALA A 78 13.96 11.86 13.53
CA ALA A 78 14.74 11.92 14.75
C ALA A 78 14.77 13.32 15.37
N LEU A 79 14.84 13.37 16.69
CA LEU A 79 15.17 14.61 17.39
C LEU A 79 16.59 15.07 17.03
N THR A 80 16.80 16.39 17.10
CA THR A 80 18.13 17.01 16.95
C THR A 80 18.46 17.90 18.14
N GLY A 81 19.71 18.36 18.22
CA GLY A 81 20.15 19.34 19.22
C GLY A 81 19.99 18.89 20.66
N ASN A 82 19.59 19.80 21.54
CA ASN A 82 19.49 19.55 22.98
C ASN A 82 18.34 18.60 23.35
N LEU A 83 17.28 18.55 22.55
CA LEU A 83 16.22 17.56 22.69
C LEU A 83 16.76 16.14 22.48
N ALA A 84 17.51 15.92 21.40
CA ALA A 84 18.18 14.64 21.16
C ALA A 84 19.16 14.27 22.29
N LYS A 85 19.98 15.22 22.76
CA LYS A 85 20.87 14.99 23.91
C LYS A 85 20.09 14.60 25.17
N THR A 86 18.97 15.28 25.43
CA THR A 86 18.14 15.03 26.62
C THR A 86 17.63 13.60 26.59
N ILE A 87 17.03 13.15 25.48
CA ILE A 87 16.53 11.78 25.37
C ILE A 87 17.67 10.76 25.37
N TYR A 88 18.83 11.09 24.81
CA TYR A 88 19.97 10.18 24.81
C TYR A 88 20.54 9.94 26.22
N TYR A 89 20.72 10.99 27.03
CA TYR A 89 21.37 10.88 28.34
C TYR A 89 20.40 10.73 29.51
N TYR A 90 19.19 11.24 29.36
CA TYR A 90 18.11 11.25 30.35
C TYR A 90 16.79 10.78 29.73
N PRO A 91 16.73 9.56 29.17
CA PRO A 91 15.49 9.02 28.62
C PRO A 91 14.41 8.87 29.70
N PRO A 92 13.14 8.70 29.31
CA PRO A 92 12.12 8.18 30.22
C PRO A 92 12.58 6.84 30.77
N ASP A 93 12.42 6.67 32.07
CA ASP A 93 12.81 5.46 32.78
C ASP A 93 11.84 5.24 33.93
N ASN A 94 10.87 4.38 33.68
CA ASN A 94 9.77 4.03 34.56
C ASN A 94 10.22 3.24 35.78
N THR A 95 11.52 2.94 35.93
CA THR A 95 12.07 2.39 37.17
C THR A 95 12.50 3.49 38.17
N LEU A 96 12.55 4.75 37.71
CA LEU A 96 12.96 5.89 38.52
C LEU A 96 11.76 6.57 39.19
N SER A 97 12.05 7.40 40.19
CA SER A 97 11.02 8.09 40.98
C SER A 97 10.19 9.08 40.16
N ASP A 98 9.00 9.42 40.68
CA ASP A 98 8.11 10.42 40.09
C ASP A 98 8.80 11.78 39.94
N ASP A 99 9.63 12.18 40.90
CA ASP A 99 10.39 13.43 40.86
C ASP A 99 11.46 13.43 39.77
N GLU A 100 12.17 12.31 39.59
CA GLU A 100 13.20 12.17 38.57
C GLU A 100 12.58 12.23 37.16
N ASN A 101 11.52 11.46 36.92
CA ASN A 101 10.84 11.46 35.63
C ASN A 101 10.15 12.79 35.33
N ALA A 102 9.56 13.45 36.33
CA ALA A 102 8.99 14.79 36.15
C ALA A 102 10.07 15.85 35.83
N ALA A 103 11.25 15.76 36.44
CA ALA A 103 12.36 16.65 36.12
C ALA A 103 12.89 16.42 34.71
N ARG A 104 13.05 15.17 34.27
CA ARG A 104 13.48 14.83 32.89
C ARG A 104 12.47 15.32 31.86
N GLN A 105 11.18 15.06 32.08
CA GLN A 105 10.09 15.54 31.21
C GLN A 105 10.05 17.08 31.17
N ALA A 106 10.31 17.78 32.28
CA ALA A 106 10.40 19.24 32.30
C ALA A 106 11.60 19.76 31.49
N VAL A 107 12.74 19.06 31.49
CA VAL A 107 13.91 19.40 30.64
C VAL A 107 13.57 19.27 29.16
N VAL A 108 12.81 18.22 28.79
CA VAL A 108 12.29 18.07 27.43
C VAL A 108 11.46 19.29 27.06
N TRP A 109 10.47 19.67 27.87
CA TRP A 109 9.63 20.86 27.61
C TRP A 109 10.37 22.19 27.67
N TYR A 110 11.48 22.28 28.39
CA TYR A 110 12.34 23.45 28.32
C TYR A 110 12.93 23.63 26.93
N TYR A 111 13.41 22.55 26.31
CA TYR A 111 13.99 22.62 24.97
C TYR A 111 12.97 22.59 23.83
N SER A 112 11.79 22.00 24.01
CA SER A 112 10.73 22.02 22.99
C SER A 112 9.83 23.25 23.08
N ASP A 113 9.44 23.65 24.30
CA ASP A 113 8.35 24.61 24.54
C ASP A 113 8.76 25.80 25.41
N THR A 114 10.04 25.91 25.78
CA THR A 114 10.58 26.94 26.71
C THR A 114 9.97 26.90 28.11
N PHE A 115 9.41 25.77 28.52
CA PHE A 115 8.83 25.57 29.84
C PHE A 115 9.88 25.61 30.95
N VAL A 116 9.59 26.33 32.03
CA VAL A 116 10.43 26.38 33.24
C VAL A 116 9.63 25.94 34.45
N PRO A 117 9.99 24.85 35.14
CA PRO A 117 9.28 24.41 36.34
C PRO A 117 9.51 25.37 37.51
N THR A 118 8.48 25.56 38.34
CA THR A 118 8.51 26.39 39.55
C THR A 118 8.16 25.61 40.82
N SER A 119 7.53 24.43 40.71
CA SER A 119 7.17 23.58 41.85
C SER A 119 6.92 22.13 41.38
N PRO A 120 7.22 21.10 42.20
CA PRO A 120 7.83 21.15 43.53
C PRO A 120 9.34 21.45 43.49
N SER A 121 9.90 21.93 44.61
CA SER A 121 11.32 22.35 44.69
C SER A 121 12.31 21.23 44.36
N ALA A 122 11.97 19.97 44.67
CA ALA A 122 12.77 18.80 44.31
C ALA A 122 12.92 18.66 42.79
N VAL A 123 11.80 18.77 42.05
CA VAL A 123 11.79 18.75 40.58
C VAL A 123 12.58 19.93 40.01
N VAL A 124 12.38 21.14 40.54
CA VAL A 124 13.12 22.34 40.07
C VAL A 124 14.63 22.19 40.28
N THR A 125 15.05 21.67 41.44
CA THR A 125 16.46 21.42 41.74
C THR A 125 17.05 20.42 40.77
N ARG A 126 16.35 19.30 40.54
CA ARG A 126 16.81 18.25 39.63
C ARG A 126 16.83 18.69 38.17
N PHE A 127 15.81 19.44 37.73
CA PHE A 127 15.74 20.07 36.41
C PHE A 127 17.00 20.90 36.12
N ASN A 128 17.37 21.81 37.04
CA ASN A 128 18.55 22.65 36.87
C ASN A 128 19.85 21.82 36.80
N ALA A 129 19.95 20.76 37.61
CA ALA A 129 21.11 19.86 37.58
C ALA A 129 21.24 19.12 36.24
N ILE A 130 20.12 18.66 35.66
CA ILE A 130 20.11 17.98 34.35
C ILE A 130 20.53 18.95 33.25
N ILE A 131 19.99 20.19 33.23
CA ILE A 131 20.38 21.23 32.26
C ILE A 131 21.88 21.51 32.33
N ALA A 132 22.42 21.67 33.54
CA ALA A 132 23.85 21.92 33.76
C ALA A 132 24.71 20.76 33.24
N ASP A 133 24.35 19.50 33.54
CA ASP A 133 25.08 18.33 33.04
C ASP A 133 25.00 18.22 31.50
N LEU A 134 23.82 18.40 30.90
CA LEU A 134 23.62 18.35 29.43
C LEU A 134 24.47 19.38 28.67
N SER A 135 24.74 20.54 29.27
CA SER A 135 25.60 21.57 28.66
C SER A 135 27.02 21.09 28.40
N THR A 136 27.47 20.05 29.12
CA THR A 136 28.80 19.45 29.00
C THR A 136 28.83 18.19 28.13
N LYS A 137 27.67 17.63 27.77
CA LYS A 137 27.58 16.36 27.03
C LYS A 137 27.77 16.56 25.52
N PRO A 138 28.47 15.62 24.84
CA PRO A 138 28.60 15.64 23.39
C PRO A 138 27.26 15.35 22.69
N ALA A 139 27.21 15.55 21.38
CA ALA A 139 26.03 15.21 20.58
C ALA A 139 25.85 13.68 20.49
N PRO A 140 24.60 13.18 20.49
CA PRO A 140 24.32 11.77 20.29
C PRO A 140 24.57 11.35 18.82
N PRO A 141 24.77 10.05 18.55
CA PRO A 141 24.79 9.51 17.19
C PRO A 141 23.44 9.71 16.47
N SER A 142 23.45 9.75 15.12
CA SER A 142 22.24 9.86 14.28
C SER A 142 21.24 8.73 14.57
N SER A 143 19.95 9.06 14.57
CA SER A 143 18.87 8.17 15.01
C SER A 143 17.67 8.15 14.04
N ASN A 144 17.84 8.51 12.77
CA ASN A 144 16.72 8.47 11.83
C ASN A 144 16.37 7.02 11.45
N PRO A 145 15.07 6.64 11.46
CA PRO A 145 14.66 5.33 10.99
C PRO A 145 14.93 5.17 9.48
N PRO A 146 15.19 3.94 8.99
CA PRO A 146 15.19 3.66 7.57
C PRO A 146 13.76 3.80 7.02
N SER A 147 13.66 4.09 5.73
CA SER A 147 12.42 4.11 4.96
C SER A 147 12.49 3.10 3.83
N MET A 148 11.33 2.63 3.36
CA MET A 148 11.21 1.81 2.17
C MET A 148 10.18 2.41 1.23
N THR A 149 10.42 2.27 -0.07
CA THR A 149 9.42 2.52 -1.12
C THR A 149 9.34 1.33 -2.07
N ALA A 150 8.19 1.12 -2.71
CA ALA A 150 8.00 0.15 -3.77
C ALA A 150 7.72 0.86 -5.10
N THR A 151 8.41 0.46 -6.17
CA THR A 151 8.23 0.99 -7.51
C THR A 151 7.86 -0.13 -8.50
N PRO A 152 6.72 -0.02 -9.22
CA PRO A 152 5.67 0.98 -8.99
C PRO A 152 4.96 0.73 -7.63
N PRO A 153 4.27 1.73 -7.05
CA PRO A 153 3.46 1.49 -5.84
C PRO A 153 2.19 0.69 -6.13
N SER A 154 1.68 0.75 -7.36
CA SER A 154 0.59 -0.09 -7.83
C SER A 154 0.71 -0.38 -9.33
N ALA A 155 0.10 -1.45 -9.80
CA ALA A 155 0.07 -1.81 -11.21
C ALA A 155 -1.27 -2.42 -11.63
N SER A 156 -1.55 -2.40 -12.93
CA SER A 156 -2.61 -3.21 -13.55
C SER A 156 -1.99 -4.09 -14.63
N ARG A 157 -2.39 -5.36 -14.64
CA ARG A 157 -1.87 -6.39 -15.56
C ARG A 157 -2.99 -7.32 -16.01
N ASN A 158 -2.82 -7.93 -17.17
CA ASN A 158 -3.70 -9.02 -17.56
C ASN A 158 -3.32 -10.29 -16.79
N VAL A 159 -4.32 -11.15 -16.52
CA VAL A 159 -4.05 -12.49 -15.98
C VAL A 159 -3.00 -13.23 -16.82
N ASN A 160 -2.11 -13.95 -16.15
CA ASN A 160 -0.92 -14.65 -16.64
C ASN A 160 0.25 -13.78 -17.08
N GLU A 161 0.16 -12.44 -16.98
CA GLU A 161 1.34 -11.58 -17.06
C GLU A 161 2.15 -11.64 -15.76
N THR A 162 3.37 -11.10 -15.81
CA THR A 162 4.23 -10.95 -14.63
C THR A 162 4.36 -9.47 -14.29
N GLN A 163 4.11 -9.11 -13.03
CA GLN A 163 4.44 -7.80 -12.49
C GLN A 163 5.75 -7.88 -11.70
N SER A 164 6.65 -6.92 -11.91
CA SER A 164 7.88 -6.79 -11.11
C SER A 164 7.80 -5.55 -10.22
N PHE A 165 8.26 -5.68 -8.98
CA PHE A 165 8.41 -4.57 -8.05
C PHE A 165 9.87 -4.41 -7.66
N THR A 166 10.30 -3.16 -7.52
CA THR A 166 11.59 -2.81 -6.93
C THR A 166 11.35 -2.11 -5.60
N LEU A 167 11.81 -2.73 -4.52
CA LEU A 167 11.89 -2.12 -3.21
C LEU A 167 13.16 -1.30 -3.13
N THR A 168 13.08 -0.08 -2.60
CA THR A 168 14.24 0.78 -2.31
C THR A 168 14.23 1.14 -0.83
N VAL A 169 15.29 0.76 -0.11
CA VAL A 169 15.47 1.03 1.32
C VAL A 169 16.57 2.07 1.51
N THR A 170 16.28 3.13 2.26
CA THR A 170 17.23 4.20 2.55
C THR A 170 17.23 4.57 4.02
N GLN A 171 18.34 5.09 4.52
CA GLN A 171 18.45 5.70 5.84
C GLN A 171 19.29 6.96 5.70
N ASP A 172 18.83 8.09 6.25
CA ASP A 172 19.50 9.39 6.09
C ASP A 172 19.75 9.80 4.62
N GLY A 173 18.87 9.35 3.70
CA GLY A 173 19.02 9.56 2.26
C GLY A 173 20.09 8.69 1.58
N ALA A 174 20.82 7.87 2.33
CA ALA A 174 21.76 6.89 1.80
C ALA A 174 21.11 5.51 1.59
N PRO A 175 21.52 4.73 0.58
CA PRO A 175 21.00 3.38 0.36
C PRO A 175 21.42 2.44 1.49
N LEU A 176 20.50 1.59 1.96
CA LEU A 176 20.76 0.61 3.01
C LEU A 176 20.87 -0.80 2.41
N ALA A 177 22.11 -1.28 2.25
CA ALA A 177 22.44 -2.58 1.67
C ALA A 177 22.32 -3.74 2.67
N GLY A 178 22.05 -4.95 2.18
CA GLY A 178 22.01 -6.17 3.00
C GLY A 178 20.76 -6.32 3.88
N GLN A 179 19.76 -5.47 3.71
CA GLN A 179 18.52 -5.52 4.47
C GLN A 179 17.62 -6.64 3.95
N GLY A 180 17.34 -7.64 4.80
CA GLY A 180 16.36 -8.68 4.52
C GLY A 180 14.94 -8.13 4.67
N VAL A 181 14.12 -8.27 3.65
CA VAL A 181 12.71 -7.86 3.58
C VAL A 181 11.84 -9.10 3.41
N ASN A 182 10.86 -9.27 4.31
CA ASN A 182 9.84 -10.30 4.23
C ASN A 182 8.70 -9.84 3.32
N LEU A 183 8.17 -10.76 2.53
CA LEU A 183 7.07 -10.55 1.59
C LEU A 183 5.95 -11.51 1.93
N SER A 184 4.73 -10.98 2.03
CA SER A 184 3.52 -11.78 2.09
C SER A 184 2.48 -11.21 1.12
N LEU A 185 1.54 -12.06 0.70
CA LEU A 185 0.49 -11.69 -0.25
C LEU A 185 -0.86 -12.15 0.29
N SER A 186 -1.84 -11.25 0.25
CA SER A 186 -3.26 -11.55 0.37
C SER A 186 -3.99 -11.28 -0.95
N GLY A 187 -5.13 -11.94 -1.18
CA GLY A 187 -5.86 -11.85 -2.45
C GLY A 187 -5.46 -12.94 -3.43
N VAL A 188 -5.35 -12.60 -4.72
CA VAL A 188 -5.02 -13.56 -5.80
C VAL A 188 -3.54 -13.54 -6.15
N GLY A 189 -3.06 -14.62 -6.78
CA GLY A 189 -1.71 -14.70 -7.33
C GLY A 189 -0.66 -15.32 -6.41
N THR A 190 0.60 -15.30 -6.87
CA THR A 190 1.75 -15.90 -6.19
C THR A 190 2.97 -15.00 -6.29
N LEU A 191 3.69 -14.87 -5.17
CA LEU A 191 5.00 -14.22 -5.11
C LEU A 191 6.09 -15.16 -5.65
N SER A 192 7.13 -14.60 -6.28
CA SER A 192 8.32 -15.36 -6.69
C SER A 192 9.16 -15.84 -5.51
N THR A 193 9.07 -15.17 -4.37
CA THR A 193 9.80 -15.45 -3.13
C THR A 193 9.08 -14.83 -1.94
N SER A 194 9.28 -15.38 -0.74
CA SER A 194 8.79 -14.80 0.52
C SER A 194 9.79 -13.85 1.17
N THR A 195 11.02 -13.76 0.65
CA THR A 195 12.05 -12.82 1.16
C THR A 195 12.95 -12.31 0.04
N VAL A 196 13.45 -11.09 0.19
CA VAL A 196 14.48 -10.48 -0.67
C VAL A 196 15.50 -9.73 0.18
N THR A 197 16.71 -9.52 -0.33
CA THR A 197 17.76 -8.77 0.36
C THR A 197 18.21 -7.60 -0.51
N THR A 198 18.36 -6.40 0.06
CA THR A 198 18.81 -5.23 -0.69
C THR A 198 20.27 -5.33 -1.13
N ASP A 199 20.54 -4.86 -2.35
CA ASP A 199 21.88 -4.75 -2.93
C ASP A 199 22.64 -3.50 -2.42
N LEU A 200 23.81 -3.21 -2.99
CA LEU A 200 24.63 -2.04 -2.64
C LEU A 200 23.94 -0.69 -2.93
N ASN A 201 22.89 -0.68 -3.76
CA ASN A 201 22.08 0.50 -4.05
C ASN A 201 20.83 0.57 -3.16
N GLY A 202 20.72 -0.30 -2.15
CA GLY A 202 19.57 -0.37 -1.26
C GLY A 202 18.33 -0.94 -1.95
N GLN A 203 18.49 -1.63 -3.10
CA GLN A 203 17.38 -2.10 -3.92
C GLN A 203 17.22 -3.61 -3.88
N ALA A 204 15.98 -4.09 -3.92
CA ALA A 204 15.64 -5.50 -4.03
C ALA A 204 14.43 -5.68 -4.94
N THR A 205 14.44 -6.71 -5.80
CA THR A 205 13.34 -6.94 -6.75
C THR A 205 12.63 -8.26 -6.49
N PHE A 206 11.32 -8.28 -6.66
CA PHE A 206 10.50 -9.50 -6.68
C PHE A 206 9.43 -9.42 -7.77
N THR A 207 8.77 -10.54 -8.05
CA THR A 207 7.68 -10.58 -9.04
C THR A 207 6.42 -11.23 -8.48
N VAL A 208 5.27 -10.84 -9.05
CA VAL A 208 3.94 -11.39 -8.77
C VAL A 208 3.32 -11.85 -10.09
N THR A 209 2.64 -12.99 -10.07
CA THR A 209 1.84 -13.51 -11.19
C THR A 209 0.47 -13.95 -10.68
N SER A 210 -0.58 -13.81 -11.48
CA SER A 210 -1.89 -14.39 -11.19
C SER A 210 -2.55 -14.92 -12.45
N SER A 211 -3.13 -16.12 -12.38
CA SER A 211 -3.99 -16.68 -13.44
C SER A 211 -5.47 -16.34 -13.24
N VAL A 212 -5.81 -15.68 -12.13
CA VAL A 212 -7.18 -15.32 -11.73
C VAL A 212 -7.28 -13.80 -11.64
N ALA A 213 -8.38 -13.24 -12.14
CA ALA A 213 -8.65 -11.82 -12.03
C ALA A 213 -8.96 -11.42 -10.57
N GLY A 214 -8.63 -10.18 -10.22
CA GLY A 214 -8.77 -9.63 -8.87
C GLY A 214 -7.48 -8.98 -8.38
N THR A 215 -7.46 -8.61 -7.11
CA THR A 215 -6.36 -7.84 -6.52
C THR A 215 -5.36 -8.74 -5.80
N SER A 216 -4.07 -8.45 -5.99
CA SER A 216 -2.99 -8.89 -5.11
C SER A 216 -2.60 -7.73 -4.19
N ASP A 217 -2.76 -7.91 -2.88
CA ASP A 217 -2.25 -7.00 -1.86
C ASP A 217 -0.97 -7.60 -1.28
N ILE A 218 0.16 -6.93 -1.49
CA ILE A 218 1.47 -7.42 -1.06
C ILE A 218 1.90 -6.62 0.16
N ASN A 219 2.25 -7.29 1.25
CA ASN A 219 2.90 -6.66 2.38
C ASN A 219 4.40 -6.95 2.33
N ALA A 220 5.21 -5.91 2.15
CA ALA A 220 6.66 -5.98 2.22
C ALA A 220 7.14 -5.31 3.51
N SER A 221 7.82 -6.06 4.38
CA SER A 221 8.20 -5.57 5.71
C SER A 221 9.57 -6.04 6.21
N PHE A 222 10.23 -5.21 6.99
CA PHE A 222 11.41 -5.62 7.77
C PHE A 222 11.49 -4.91 9.11
N SER A 223 12.01 -5.65 10.08
CA SER A 223 12.30 -5.11 11.40
C SER A 223 13.65 -4.40 11.43
N TYR A 224 13.72 -3.29 12.14
CA TYR A 224 14.96 -2.54 12.37
C TYR A 224 15.04 -2.08 13.82
N SER A 225 16.22 -1.68 14.26
CA SER A 225 16.41 -1.09 15.57
C SER A 225 16.00 0.37 15.52
N LEU A 226 14.82 0.68 16.07
CA LEU A 226 14.34 2.04 16.33
C LEU A 226 15.21 2.65 17.43
N PRO A 227 16.03 3.64 17.12
CA PRO A 227 16.91 4.24 18.13
C PRO A 227 16.10 5.15 19.07
N LYS A 228 16.54 5.23 20.33
CA LYS A 228 16.05 6.26 21.27
C LYS A 228 16.20 7.66 20.66
N GLY A 229 15.21 8.52 20.84
CA GLY A 229 15.14 9.84 20.22
C GLY A 229 14.32 9.89 18.92
N THR A 230 13.72 8.77 18.49
CA THR A 230 12.76 8.78 17.36
C THR A 230 11.46 9.46 17.77
N GLN A 231 11.02 10.47 17.01
CA GLN A 231 9.75 11.15 17.25
C GLN A 231 8.56 10.27 16.84
N PHE A 232 7.46 10.44 17.54
CA PHE A 232 6.15 9.93 17.17
C PHE A 232 5.26 11.13 16.84
N ASP A 233 4.90 11.25 15.56
CA ASP A 233 3.98 12.26 15.06
C ASP A 233 2.54 11.76 15.22
N PRO A 234 1.63 12.58 15.78
CA PRO A 234 0.27 12.14 15.98
C PRO A 234 -0.46 12.00 14.65
N VAL A 235 -1.34 11.01 14.55
CA VAL A 235 -2.23 10.85 13.40
C VAL A 235 -3.24 12.03 13.31
N ILE A 236 -3.60 12.62 14.45
CA ILE A 236 -4.45 13.81 14.54
C ILE A 236 -3.58 15.04 14.80
N ALA A 237 -3.62 16.02 13.90
CA ALA A 237 -2.68 17.16 13.88
C ALA A 237 -2.62 18.02 15.17
N ASP A 238 -3.65 18.01 16.02
CA ASP A 238 -3.74 18.81 17.25
C ASP A 238 -3.41 18.01 18.53
N ARG A 239 -2.60 16.95 18.41
CA ARG A 239 -2.15 16.12 19.54
C ARG A 239 -0.69 16.37 19.86
N GLN A 240 -0.30 16.08 21.11
CA GLN A 240 1.11 16.19 21.50
C GLN A 240 1.96 15.21 20.70
N LYS A 241 3.14 15.65 20.28
CA LYS A 241 4.19 14.77 19.78
C LYS A 241 4.89 14.05 20.93
N LEU A 242 5.31 12.83 20.64
CA LEU A 242 5.99 11.95 21.58
C LEU A 242 7.42 11.64 21.09
N VAL A 243 8.26 11.10 21.98
CA VAL A 243 9.59 10.62 21.62
C VAL A 243 9.93 9.34 22.36
N LEU A 244 10.41 8.35 21.59
CA LEU A 244 10.89 7.08 22.08
C LEU A 244 12.12 7.24 22.98
N GLY A 245 12.07 6.69 24.19
CA GLY A 245 13.13 6.77 25.19
C GLY A 245 14.16 5.66 25.17
N GLU A 246 13.82 4.53 24.57
CA GLU A 246 14.67 3.35 24.54
C GLU A 246 14.80 2.82 23.12
N THR A 247 15.92 2.17 22.83
CA THR A 247 16.05 1.49 21.55
C THR A 247 15.11 0.30 21.54
N THR A 248 14.23 0.23 20.55
CA THR A 248 13.26 -0.87 20.40
C THR A 248 13.32 -1.43 18.97
N THR A 249 12.49 -2.41 18.68
CA THR A 249 12.31 -2.92 17.32
C THR A 249 11.18 -2.15 16.64
N GLY A 250 11.50 -1.45 15.55
CA GLY A 250 10.50 -0.92 14.62
C GLY A 250 10.27 -1.83 13.44
N ASN A 251 9.21 -1.55 12.69
CA ASN A 251 8.91 -2.22 11.43
C ASN A 251 8.75 -1.17 10.32
N VAL A 252 9.41 -1.37 9.19
CA VAL A 252 9.14 -0.60 7.97
C VAL A 252 8.24 -1.45 7.08
N VAL A 253 7.13 -0.88 6.62
CA VAL A 253 6.14 -1.58 5.80
C VAL A 253 5.82 -0.75 4.57
N VAL A 254 5.70 -1.41 3.42
CA VAL A 254 5.05 -0.86 2.21
C VAL A 254 4.11 -1.90 1.63
N ASP A 255 2.97 -1.44 1.13
CA ASP A 255 1.91 -2.31 0.63
C ASP A 255 1.62 -2.09 -0.86
N PRO A 256 2.52 -2.52 -1.78
CA PRO A 256 2.25 -2.38 -3.21
C PRO A 256 1.12 -3.32 -3.65
N THR A 257 0.38 -2.91 -4.67
CA THR A 257 -0.79 -3.67 -5.17
C THR A 257 -0.72 -3.96 -6.66
N VAL A 258 -1.37 -5.04 -7.08
CA VAL A 258 -1.59 -5.34 -8.50
C VAL A 258 -3.04 -5.70 -8.74
N GLU A 259 -3.68 -5.02 -9.69
CA GLU A 259 -5.00 -5.40 -10.19
C GLU A 259 -4.86 -6.27 -11.44
N TRP A 260 -5.38 -7.50 -11.36
CA TRP A 260 -5.38 -8.46 -12.46
C TRP A 260 -6.72 -8.44 -13.18
N THR A 261 -6.71 -8.03 -14.44
CA THR A 261 -7.92 -8.01 -15.28
C THR A 261 -7.91 -9.13 -16.30
N THR A 262 -9.09 -9.65 -16.63
CA THR A 262 -9.24 -10.37 -17.89
C THR A 262 -9.32 -9.37 -19.04
N PRO A 263 -8.60 -9.59 -20.14
CA PRO A 263 -8.72 -8.74 -21.33
C PRO A 263 -10.18 -8.70 -21.81
N THR A 264 -10.80 -7.53 -21.81
CA THR A 264 -12.10 -7.29 -22.47
C THR A 264 -11.85 -6.91 -23.93
N ALA A 265 -11.33 -7.85 -24.71
CA ALA A 265 -11.19 -7.66 -26.14
C ALA A 265 -12.57 -7.63 -26.80
N VAL A 266 -12.91 -6.54 -27.50
CA VAL A 266 -13.82 -6.63 -28.65
C VAL A 266 -13.11 -7.50 -29.68
N THR A 267 -13.60 -8.71 -29.90
CA THR A 267 -12.88 -9.67 -30.75
C THR A 267 -12.95 -9.27 -32.22
N LEU A 268 -14.10 -8.78 -32.67
CA LEU A 268 -14.38 -8.46 -34.08
C LEU A 268 -14.19 -6.97 -34.37
N ALA A 269 -13.26 -6.64 -35.27
CA ALA A 269 -13.08 -5.30 -35.79
C ALA A 269 -14.11 -4.97 -36.90
N ALA A 270 -14.46 -5.97 -37.73
CA ALA A 270 -15.44 -5.81 -38.80
C ALA A 270 -16.03 -7.15 -39.24
N PHE A 271 -17.28 -7.14 -39.71
CA PHE A 271 -17.89 -8.26 -40.42
C PHE A 271 -18.82 -7.74 -41.53
N ASP A 272 -18.69 -8.31 -42.73
CA ASP A 272 -19.36 -7.87 -43.95
C ASP A 272 -19.78 -9.09 -44.77
N ALA A 273 -20.96 -9.01 -45.41
CA ALA A 273 -21.45 -10.02 -46.33
C ALA A 273 -21.85 -9.38 -47.66
N ARG A 274 -21.34 -9.91 -48.78
CA ARG A 274 -21.62 -9.37 -50.13
C ARG A 274 -21.99 -10.46 -51.12
N VAL A 275 -22.98 -10.18 -51.96
CA VAL A 275 -23.32 -11.03 -53.11
C VAL A 275 -22.19 -10.96 -54.14
N LYS A 276 -21.73 -12.13 -54.62
CA LYS A 276 -20.78 -12.25 -55.72
C LYS A 276 -21.25 -13.35 -56.68
N GLY A 277 -21.85 -12.96 -57.79
CA GLY A 277 -22.45 -13.89 -58.75
C GLY A 277 -23.61 -14.67 -58.12
N LYS A 278 -23.51 -16.00 -58.11
CA LYS A 278 -24.51 -16.91 -57.51
C LYS A 278 -24.25 -17.25 -56.03
N ASN A 279 -23.26 -16.61 -55.40
CA ASN A 279 -22.82 -16.91 -54.04
C ASN A 279 -22.86 -15.67 -53.15
N VAL A 280 -22.78 -15.87 -51.83
CA VAL A 280 -22.49 -14.80 -50.86
C VAL A 280 -21.09 -15.01 -50.28
N ASN A 281 -20.26 -13.98 -50.33
CA ASN A 281 -18.96 -13.96 -49.67
C ASN A 281 -19.06 -13.18 -48.37
N LEU A 282 -18.69 -13.82 -47.28
CA LEU A 282 -18.52 -13.21 -45.98
C LEU A 282 -17.05 -12.92 -45.73
N ARG A 283 -16.76 -11.80 -45.09
CA ARG A 283 -15.43 -11.40 -44.65
C ARG A 283 -15.52 -10.83 -43.24
N TRP A 284 -14.54 -11.14 -42.41
CA TRP A 284 -14.38 -10.50 -41.12
C TRP A 284 -12.91 -10.27 -40.79
N GLU A 285 -12.68 -9.36 -39.86
CA GLU A 285 -11.39 -9.01 -39.31
C GLU A 285 -11.51 -9.02 -37.80
N THR A 286 -10.57 -9.69 -37.14
CA THR A 286 -10.44 -9.63 -35.68
C THR A 286 -9.51 -8.49 -35.28
N ALA A 287 -9.77 -7.86 -34.14
CA ALA A 287 -8.88 -6.85 -33.57
C ALA A 287 -7.69 -7.52 -32.85
N ASN A 288 -7.96 -8.59 -32.11
CA ASN A 288 -6.98 -9.49 -31.51
C ASN A 288 -7.57 -10.91 -31.37
N GLU A 289 -6.71 -11.90 -31.12
CA GLU A 289 -7.09 -13.31 -31.03
C GLU A 289 -6.62 -13.98 -29.74
N LEU A 290 -6.47 -13.18 -28.67
CA LEU A 290 -5.88 -13.60 -27.39
C LEU A 290 -6.72 -14.68 -26.71
N GLN A 291 -8.04 -14.63 -26.86
CA GLN A 291 -8.98 -15.60 -26.30
C GLN A 291 -9.91 -16.20 -27.35
N VAL A 292 -9.44 -16.39 -28.60
CA VAL A 292 -10.27 -16.85 -29.72
C VAL A 292 -9.81 -18.22 -30.22
N ASN A 293 -10.70 -19.21 -30.17
CA ASN A 293 -10.45 -20.55 -30.74
C ASN A 293 -10.87 -20.61 -32.21
N GLY A 294 -11.93 -19.90 -32.60
CA GLY A 294 -12.38 -19.86 -33.99
C GLY A 294 -13.81 -19.36 -34.17
N PHE A 295 -14.39 -19.64 -35.34
CA PHE A 295 -15.65 -19.05 -35.77
C PHE A 295 -16.64 -20.08 -36.33
N HIS A 296 -17.91 -19.89 -35.99
CA HIS A 296 -19.05 -20.45 -36.68
C HIS A 296 -19.82 -19.38 -37.44
N VAL A 297 -20.26 -19.74 -38.64
CA VAL A 297 -21.05 -18.88 -39.52
C VAL A 297 -22.49 -19.33 -39.44
N TRP A 298 -23.36 -18.40 -39.06
CA TRP A 298 -24.80 -18.63 -38.97
C TRP A 298 -25.52 -17.86 -40.06
N ARG A 299 -26.56 -18.48 -40.61
CA ARG A 299 -27.39 -17.91 -41.67
C ARG A 299 -28.86 -18.15 -41.38
N LYS A 300 -29.73 -17.21 -41.73
CA LYS A 300 -31.16 -17.45 -41.90
C LYS A 300 -31.65 -16.96 -43.26
N ALA A 301 -32.68 -17.61 -43.80
CA ALA A 301 -33.35 -17.20 -45.04
C ALA A 301 -34.66 -16.47 -44.70
N GLY A 302 -34.79 -15.20 -45.10
CA GLY A 302 -35.97 -14.38 -44.77
C GLY A 302 -36.29 -14.37 -43.28
N LYS A 303 -37.51 -14.81 -42.92
CA LYS A 303 -37.98 -14.94 -41.52
C LYS A 303 -37.75 -16.33 -40.91
N GLY A 304 -36.98 -17.20 -41.58
CA GLY A 304 -36.66 -18.55 -41.08
C GLY A 304 -35.73 -18.54 -39.86
N ALA A 305 -35.45 -19.73 -39.34
CA ALA A 305 -34.53 -19.95 -38.23
C ALA A 305 -33.06 -19.74 -38.63
N TRP A 306 -32.21 -19.48 -37.63
CA TRP A 306 -30.76 -19.44 -37.80
C TRP A 306 -30.21 -20.87 -37.88
N GLU A 307 -29.36 -21.10 -38.86
CA GLU A 307 -28.69 -22.37 -39.12
C GLU A 307 -27.18 -22.15 -39.20
N LYS A 308 -26.41 -23.04 -38.60
CA LYS A 308 -24.95 -23.08 -38.74
C LYS A 308 -24.60 -23.67 -40.10
N ILE A 309 -23.81 -22.95 -40.90
CA ILE A 309 -23.53 -23.34 -42.29
C ILE A 309 -22.11 -23.88 -42.55
N ASN A 310 -21.20 -23.73 -41.58
CA ASN A 310 -19.91 -24.43 -41.60
C ASN A 310 -19.96 -25.70 -40.74
N ARG A 311 -19.43 -26.80 -41.28
CA ARG A 311 -19.40 -28.11 -40.59
C ARG A 311 -18.35 -28.15 -39.47
N GLN A 312 -17.16 -27.63 -39.75
CA GLN A 312 -16.05 -27.54 -38.81
C GLN A 312 -15.84 -26.09 -38.38
N LEU A 313 -15.34 -25.90 -37.15
CA LEU A 313 -14.91 -24.60 -36.65
C LEU A 313 -13.85 -24.03 -37.60
N ILE A 314 -14.00 -22.75 -37.97
CA ILE A 314 -12.95 -22.05 -38.73
C ILE A 314 -11.94 -21.58 -37.68
N PRO A 315 -10.73 -22.16 -37.60
CA PRO A 315 -9.79 -21.85 -36.53
C PRO A 315 -9.31 -20.40 -36.62
N ALA A 316 -9.06 -19.79 -35.47
CA ALA A 316 -8.34 -18.52 -35.43
C ALA A 316 -6.88 -18.74 -35.90
N THR A 317 -6.27 -17.72 -36.48
CA THR A 317 -4.94 -17.79 -37.13
C THR A 317 -3.85 -17.49 -36.12
N ASN A 318 -4.09 -16.51 -35.24
CA ASN A 318 -3.14 -15.95 -34.29
C ASN A 318 -3.61 -16.23 -32.84
N VAL A 319 -4.07 -17.46 -32.58
CA VAL A 319 -4.59 -17.91 -31.28
C VAL A 319 -3.64 -17.53 -30.15
N GLY A 320 -4.17 -16.89 -29.10
CA GLY A 320 -3.40 -16.55 -27.91
C GLY A 320 -2.54 -15.28 -28.06
N THR A 321 -2.75 -14.50 -29.12
CA THR A 321 -1.97 -13.26 -29.36
C THR A 321 -2.85 -12.02 -29.43
N ILE A 322 -2.25 -10.86 -29.19
CA ILE A 322 -2.91 -9.56 -29.38
C ILE A 322 -3.05 -9.15 -30.87
N MET A 323 -2.63 -10.00 -31.82
CA MET A 323 -2.72 -9.72 -33.26
C MET A 323 -4.01 -10.28 -33.85
N GLY A 324 -4.75 -9.43 -34.57
CA GLY A 324 -5.90 -9.84 -35.38
C GLY A 324 -5.52 -10.55 -36.70
N ALA A 325 -6.52 -11.05 -37.41
CA ALA A 325 -6.39 -11.67 -38.71
C ALA A 325 -7.64 -11.43 -39.58
N LYS A 326 -7.51 -11.70 -40.87
CA LYS A 326 -8.58 -11.54 -41.87
C LYS A 326 -9.06 -12.88 -42.37
N TYR A 327 -10.38 -13.03 -42.45
CA TYR A 327 -11.02 -14.29 -42.78
C TYR A 327 -12.03 -14.14 -43.91
N LYS A 328 -12.38 -15.28 -44.51
CA LYS A 328 -13.36 -15.36 -45.58
C LYS A 328 -14.13 -16.67 -45.55
N PHE A 329 -15.43 -16.60 -45.80
CA PHE A 329 -16.29 -17.75 -46.04
C PHE A 329 -17.17 -17.51 -47.26
N THR A 330 -17.47 -18.55 -48.05
CA THR A 330 -18.35 -18.44 -49.22
C THR A 330 -19.54 -19.38 -49.07
N ASP A 331 -20.74 -18.82 -48.97
CA ASP A 331 -21.99 -19.58 -49.04
C ASP A 331 -22.41 -19.77 -50.51
N LYS A 332 -22.30 -21.01 -50.98
CA LYS A 332 -22.67 -21.45 -52.34
C LYS A 332 -24.08 -22.05 -52.42
N SER A 333 -24.76 -22.19 -51.28
CA SER A 333 -26.08 -22.85 -51.19
C SER A 333 -27.25 -21.89 -51.25
N VAL A 334 -26.96 -20.59 -51.41
CA VAL A 334 -27.94 -19.53 -51.59
C VAL A 334 -28.69 -19.67 -52.92
N LYS A 335 -29.96 -19.30 -52.92
CA LYS A 335 -30.82 -19.29 -54.12
C LYS A 335 -31.08 -17.85 -54.57
N GLN A 336 -31.14 -17.66 -55.88
CA GLN A 336 -31.48 -16.37 -56.49
C GLN A 336 -32.88 -15.89 -56.06
N GLY A 337 -33.07 -14.58 -56.00
CA GLY A 337 -34.34 -13.96 -55.57
C GLY A 337 -34.65 -14.09 -54.07
N LYS A 338 -33.73 -14.62 -53.26
CA LYS A 338 -33.91 -14.75 -51.80
C LYS A 338 -33.05 -13.75 -51.03
N THR A 339 -33.52 -13.41 -49.83
CA THR A 339 -32.79 -12.59 -48.85
C THR A 339 -32.23 -13.50 -47.76
N TYR A 340 -30.96 -13.29 -47.44
CA TYR A 340 -30.25 -14.01 -46.38
C TYR A 340 -29.66 -13.02 -45.38
N ALA A 341 -29.71 -13.39 -44.10
CA ALA A 341 -29.01 -12.68 -43.05
C ALA A 341 -27.94 -13.59 -42.45
N TYR A 342 -26.81 -13.01 -42.07
CA TYR A 342 -25.64 -13.71 -41.57
C TYR A 342 -25.15 -13.07 -40.27
N LYS A 343 -24.58 -13.90 -39.39
CA LYS A 343 -23.83 -13.46 -38.20
C LYS A 343 -22.74 -14.47 -37.88
N LEU A 344 -21.73 -14.02 -37.16
CA LEU A 344 -20.66 -14.86 -36.65
C LEU A 344 -20.90 -15.17 -35.18
N GLU A 345 -20.62 -16.42 -34.83
CA GLU A 345 -20.38 -16.88 -33.47
C GLU A 345 -18.86 -17.00 -33.30
N VAL A 346 -18.30 -16.15 -32.45
CA VAL A 346 -16.89 -16.22 -32.04
C VAL A 346 -16.82 -17.18 -30.86
N VAL A 347 -16.06 -18.25 -31.01
CA VAL A 347 -15.86 -19.27 -29.98
C VAL A 347 -14.58 -18.94 -29.22
N GLY A 348 -14.71 -18.62 -27.94
CA GLY A 348 -13.59 -18.24 -27.09
C GLY A 348 -12.84 -19.42 -26.45
N ALA A 349 -11.64 -19.15 -25.95
CA ALA A 349 -10.75 -20.13 -25.32
C ALA A 349 -11.38 -20.84 -24.10
N ASN A 350 -12.21 -20.12 -23.34
CA ASN A 350 -12.87 -20.61 -22.11
C ASN A 350 -14.34 -21.00 -22.31
N GLY A 351 -14.74 -21.31 -23.55
CA GLY A 351 -16.13 -21.65 -23.89
C GLY A 351 -17.07 -20.44 -23.95
N THR A 352 -16.53 -19.22 -23.92
CA THR A 352 -17.29 -17.98 -24.12
C THR A 352 -17.77 -17.87 -25.57
N VAL A 353 -18.91 -17.20 -25.76
CA VAL A 353 -19.49 -16.94 -27.09
C VAL A 353 -19.78 -15.45 -27.24
N GLU A 354 -19.22 -14.85 -28.29
CA GLU A 354 -19.51 -13.48 -28.71
C GLU A 354 -20.18 -13.50 -30.09
N TRP A 355 -21.15 -12.62 -30.31
CA TRP A 355 -21.88 -12.52 -31.58
C TRP A 355 -21.54 -11.25 -32.33
N SER A 356 -21.31 -11.36 -33.64
CA SER A 356 -21.23 -10.17 -34.49
C SER A 356 -22.58 -9.48 -34.64
N GLN A 357 -22.56 -8.26 -35.18
CA GLN A 357 -23.74 -7.68 -35.83
C GLN A 357 -24.26 -8.58 -36.98
N VAL A 358 -25.50 -8.34 -37.39
CA VAL A 358 -26.16 -9.09 -38.47
C VAL A 358 -26.02 -8.38 -39.80
N GLU A 359 -25.45 -9.06 -40.80
CA GLU A 359 -25.34 -8.57 -42.17
C GLU A 359 -26.41 -9.21 -43.06
N THR A 360 -27.16 -8.39 -43.82
CA THR A 360 -28.26 -8.86 -44.67
C THR A 360 -27.99 -8.58 -46.15
N VAL A 361 -28.16 -9.60 -46.98
CA VAL A 361 -27.97 -9.51 -48.43
C VAL A 361 -29.18 -10.05 -49.18
N LYS A 362 -29.50 -9.44 -50.31
CA LYS A 362 -30.54 -9.89 -51.23
C LYS A 362 -29.90 -10.32 -52.54
N LEU A 363 -30.15 -11.56 -52.97
CA LEU A 363 -29.73 -12.01 -54.29
C LEU A 363 -30.76 -11.56 -55.33
N SER A 364 -30.28 -11.02 -56.44
CA SER A 364 -31.13 -10.72 -57.60
C SER A 364 -31.82 -12.00 -58.10
N ALA A 365 -33.02 -11.85 -58.66
CA ALA A 365 -33.69 -12.94 -59.36
C ALA A 365 -32.83 -13.39 -60.56
N ALA A 366 -32.97 -14.65 -60.96
CA ALA A 366 -32.43 -15.09 -62.24
C ALA A 366 -33.07 -14.23 -63.35
N PRO A 367 -32.30 -13.75 -64.34
CA PRO A 367 -32.87 -13.09 -65.52
C PRO A 367 -33.79 -14.01 -66.30
#